data_AF-A0A9C9BTN5-F1
#
_entry.id   AF-A0A9C9BTN5-F1
#
_cell.length_a   1.000
_cell.length_b   1.000
_cell.length_c   1.000
_cell.angle_alpha   90.00
_cell.angle_beta   90.00
_cell.angle_gamma   90.00
#
_symmetry.space_group_name_H-M   'P 1'
#
loop_
_entity.id
_entity.type
_entity.pdbx_description
1 polymer ?
#
loop_
_entity_poly.entity_id
_entity_poly.type
_entity_poly.pdbx_seq_one_letter_code
_entity_poly.pdbx_strand_id
1 'polypeptide(L)'
;MARVTIEDCLEHIHSRFELVLVSSKRARQLANGAEALVEWENDKPTVVALREIAAGKINASILNDISAREHAEESLVSEEELQTALQQS
;
A
#
# COMPACT_ATOMS: atom_id res chain seq x y z
N MET A 1 15.05 -6.26 11.81
CA MET A 1 13.86 -5.46 12.21
C MET A 1 14.33 -4.06 12.51
N ALA A 2 14.33 -3.22 11.48
CA ALA A 2 14.67 -1.82 11.63
C ALA A 2 13.64 -1.16 12.56
N ARG A 3 14.11 -0.41 13.56
CA ARG A 3 13.25 0.38 14.45
C ARG A 3 12.92 1.68 13.72
N VAL A 4 11.86 1.68 12.92
CA VAL A 4 11.24 2.91 12.39
C VAL A 4 10.15 3.37 13.36
N THR A 5 10.10 4.66 13.65
CA THR A 5 9.08 5.23 14.54
C THR A 5 8.00 5.96 13.73
N ILE A 6 6.86 6.22 14.37
CA ILE A 6 5.76 6.93 13.69
C ILE A 6 6.17 8.40 13.50
N GLU A 7 6.93 8.94 14.43
CA GLU A 7 7.48 10.29 14.42
C GLU A 7 8.28 10.55 13.15
N ASP A 8 9.16 9.61 12.75
CA ASP A 8 9.95 9.69 11.51
C ASP A 8 9.05 9.77 10.26
N CYS A 9 7.90 9.10 10.28
CA CYS A 9 6.96 9.12 9.17
C CYS A 9 6.13 10.42 9.12
N LEU A 10 5.87 11.01 10.29
CA LEU A 10 5.05 12.22 10.41
C LEU A 10 5.77 13.49 9.96
N GLU A 11 7.10 13.47 9.81
CA GLU A 11 7.87 14.54 9.17
C GLU A 11 7.49 14.73 7.69
N HIS A 12 6.99 13.67 7.04
CA HIS A 12 6.63 13.69 5.62
C HIS A 12 5.11 13.60 5.37
N ILE A 13 4.34 13.05 6.32
CA ILE A 13 2.88 12.94 6.23
C ILE A 13 2.27 13.47 7.52
N HIS A 14 1.58 14.60 7.45
CA HIS A 14 1.11 15.30 8.65
C HIS A 14 -0.08 14.63 9.35
N SER A 15 -0.79 13.72 8.66
CA SER A 15 -1.97 13.02 9.19
C SER A 15 -1.67 11.54 9.44
N ARG A 16 -1.94 11.06 10.66
CA ARG A 16 -1.80 9.64 11.01
C ARG A 16 -2.76 8.74 10.21
N PHE A 17 -3.95 9.23 9.87
CA PHE A 17 -4.89 8.47 9.05
C PHE A 17 -4.39 8.32 7.62
N GLU A 18 -3.85 9.41 7.06
CA GLU A 18 -3.24 9.41 5.75
C GLU A 18 -1.99 8.51 5.72
N LEU A 19 -1.16 8.55 6.76
CA LEU A 19 -0.02 7.66 6.92
C LEU A 19 -0.44 6.18 6.85
N VAL A 20 -1.51 5.79 7.55
CA VAL A 20 -2.03 4.41 7.50
C VAL A 20 -2.49 4.06 6.08
N LEU A 21 -3.18 4.97 5.39
CA LEU A 21 -3.67 4.71 4.04
C LEU A 21 -2.54 4.58 3.01
N VAL A 22 -1.58 5.51 3.04
CA VAL A 22 -0.39 5.54 2.18
C VAL A 22 0.49 4.31 2.42
N SER A 23 0.79 4.01 3.68
CA SER A 23 1.62 2.85 4.05
C SER A 23 0.96 1.53 3.65
N SER A 24 -0.36 1.41 3.82
CA SER A 24 -1.11 0.21 3.42
C SER A 24 -1.11 0.03 1.90
N LYS A 25 -1.39 1.09 1.14
CA LYS A 25 -1.36 1.03 -0.33
C LYS A 25 0.03 0.66 -0.85
N ARG A 26 1.06 1.31 -0.31
CA ARG A 26 2.45 1.03 -0.70
C ARG A 26 2.88 -0.39 -0.32
N ALA A 27 2.53 -0.86 0.87
CA ALA A 27 2.84 -2.23 1.30
C ALA A 27 2.20 -3.28 0.37
N ARG A 28 0.99 -3.03 -0.14
CA ARG A 28 0.33 -3.90 -1.12
C ARG A 28 1.07 -3.90 -2.46
N GLN A 29 1.52 -2.75 -2.94
CA GLN A 29 2.35 -2.67 -4.15
C GLN A 29 3.63 -3.50 -4.00
N LEU A 30 4.33 -3.35 -2.86
CA LEU A 30 5.54 -4.13 -2.56
C LEU A 30 5.24 -5.63 -2.47
N ALA A 31 4.14 -6.02 -1.85
CA ALA A 31 3.70 -7.42 -1.79
C ALA A 31 3.38 -7.99 -3.18
N ASN A 32 2.89 -7.16 -4.10
CA ASN A 32 2.60 -7.50 -5.49
C ASN A 32 3.85 -7.44 -6.40
N GLY A 33 5.05 -7.28 -5.83
CA GLY A 33 6.31 -7.30 -6.56
C GLY A 33 6.77 -5.96 -7.10
N ALA A 34 6.22 -4.84 -6.64
CA ALA A 34 6.78 -3.53 -6.94
C ALA A 34 8.20 -3.39 -6.38
N GLU A 35 9.05 -2.64 -7.08
CA GLU A 35 10.42 -2.37 -6.64
C GLU A 35 10.42 -1.49 -5.38
N ALA A 36 11.25 -1.88 -4.41
CA ALA A 36 11.47 -1.11 -3.19
C ALA A 36 12.51 -0.02 -3.43
N LEU A 37 12.26 1.17 -2.87
CA LEU A 37 13.13 2.35 -2.96
C LEU A 37 14.14 2.43 -1.81
N VAL A 38 14.09 1.45 -0.90
CA VAL A 38 15.04 1.23 0.19
C VAL A 38 15.44 -0.24 0.20
N GLU A 39 16.59 -0.54 0.79
CA GLU A 39 17.09 -1.92 0.85
C GLU A 39 16.21 -2.83 1.72
N TRP A 40 16.08 -4.08 1.28
CA TRP A 40 15.37 -5.12 2.04
C TRP A 40 16.26 -5.67 3.15
N GLU A 41 15.89 -5.43 4.40
CA GLU A 41 16.59 -5.98 5.58
C GLU A 41 15.82 -7.16 6.22
N ASN A 42 15.26 -8.05 5.38
CA ASN A 42 14.32 -9.10 5.78
C ASN A 42 13.07 -8.56 6.52
N ASP A 43 12.72 -7.31 6.25
CA ASP A 43 11.55 -6.66 6.81
C ASP A 43 10.28 -7.03 6.01
N LYS A 44 9.13 -7.02 6.68
CA LYS A 44 7.84 -7.20 6.01
C LYS A 44 7.55 -6.00 5.08
N PRO A 45 6.76 -6.16 4.00
CA PRO A 45 6.42 -5.06 3.09
C PRO A 45 5.88 -3.80 3.79
N THR A 46 5.11 -3.97 4.87
CA THR A 46 4.60 -2.85 5.69
C THR A 46 5.71 -2.04 6.35
N VAL A 47 6.77 -2.70 6.84
CA VAL A 47 7.91 -2.03 7.48
C VAL A 47 8.76 -1.33 6.42
N VAL A 48 8.96 -1.95 5.26
CA VAL A 48 9.64 -1.33 4.12
C VAL A 48 8.91 -0.08 3.64
N ALA A 49 7.58 -0.14 3.50
CA ALA A 49 6.76 1.02 3.14
C ALA A 49 6.90 2.18 4.15
N LEU A 50 6.88 1.90 5.45
CA LEU A 50 7.09 2.92 6.49
C LEU A 50 8.49 3.54 6.41
N ARG A 51 9.51 2.75 6.10
CA ARG A 51 10.88 3.24 5.90
C ARG A 51 11.02 4.10 4.65
N GLU A 52 10.34 3.74 3.56
CA GLU A 52 10.29 4.57 2.35
C GLU A 52 9.63 5.93 2.62
N ILE A 53 8.55 5.93 3.43
CA ILE A 53 7.87 7.16 3.86
C ILE A 53 8.79 8.00 4.76
N ALA A 54 9.43 7.39 5.77
CA ALA A 54 10.38 8.07 6.65
C ALA A 54 11.63 8.59 5.92
N ALA A 55 11.99 7.99 4.79
CA ALA A 55 13.07 8.47 3.92
C ALA A 55 12.61 9.52 2.88
N GLY A 56 11.33 9.94 2.92
CA GLY A 56 10.74 10.90 2.00
C GLY A 56 10.63 10.41 0.55
N LYS A 57 10.72 9.09 0.31
CA LYS A 57 10.66 8.48 -1.03
C LYS A 57 9.23 8.24 -1.50
N ILE A 58 8.30 8.06 -0.55
CA ILE A 58 6.88 7.86 -0.81
C ILE A 58 6.09 8.95 -0.06
N ASN A 59 5.07 9.49 -0.71
CA ASN A 59 4.17 10.49 -0.16
C ASN A 59 2.71 10.19 -0.55
N ALA A 60 1.78 11.08 -0.20
CA ALA A 60 0.35 10.90 -0.44
C ALA A 60 -0.06 10.81 -1.93
N SER A 61 0.80 11.18 -2.88
CA SER A 61 0.48 11.13 -4.31
C SER A 61 0.15 9.72 -4.79
N ILE A 62 0.73 8.69 -4.14
CA ILE A 62 0.45 7.28 -4.42
C ILE A 62 -1.03 6.94 -4.30
N LEU A 63 -1.80 7.66 -3.48
CA LEU A 63 -3.23 7.43 -3.31
C LEU A 63 -4.02 7.75 -4.58
N ASN A 64 -3.55 8.72 -5.37
CA ASN A 64 -4.19 9.15 -6.61
C ASN A 64 -3.85 8.25 -7.80
N ASP A 65 -2.75 7.51 -7.74
CA ASP A 65 -2.38 6.56 -8.78
C ASP A 65 -3.30 5.34 -8.72
N ILE A 66 -4.30 5.32 -9.59
CA ILE A 66 -5.10 4.13 -9.86
C ILE A 66 -4.31 3.31 -10.88
N SER A 67 -3.71 2.20 -10.45
CA SER A 67 -3.05 1.32 -11.39
C SER A 67 -4.09 0.53 -12.19
N ALA A 68 -3.83 0.29 -13.48
CA ALA A 68 -4.70 -0.54 -14.32
C ALA A 68 -4.91 -1.96 -13.74
N ARG A 69 -3.96 -2.43 -12.91
CA ARG A 69 -4.06 -3.71 -12.19
C ARG A 69 -5.08 -3.67 -11.06
N GLU A 70 -5.18 -2.55 -10.33
CA GLU A 70 -6.20 -2.37 -9.29
C GLU A 70 -7.61 -2.34 -9.90
N HIS A 71 -7.81 -1.66 -11.03
CA HIS A 71 -9.07 -1.71 -11.78
C HIS A 71 -9.42 -3.12 -12.26
N ALA A 72 -8.42 -3.88 -12.72
CA ALA A 72 -8.65 -5.26 -13.16
C ALA A 72 -9.04 -6.17 -11.98
N GLU A 73 -8.37 -6.08 -10.82
CA GLU A 73 -8.76 -6.82 -9.60
C GLU A 73 -10.18 -6.45 -9.14
N GLU A 74 -10.52 -5.16 -9.12
CA GLU A 74 -11.84 -4.68 -8.68
C GLU A 74 -12.97 -5.16 -9.62
N SER A 75 -12.71 -5.19 -10.93
CA SER A 75 -13.65 -5.72 -11.94
C SER A 75 -13.89 -7.23 -11.79
N LEU A 76 -12.82 -8.00 -11.57
CA LEU A 76 -12.89 -9.45 -11.41
C LEU A 76 -13.71 -9.85 -10.16
N VAL A 77 -13.50 -9.14 -9.05
CA VAL A 77 -14.24 -9.38 -7.80
C VAL A 77 -15.74 -9.07 -7.98
N SER A 78 -16.08 -7.99 -8.69
CA SER A 78 -17.49 -7.62 -8.92
C SER A 78 -18.25 -8.61 -9.80
N GLU A 79 -17.59 -9.18 -10.82
CA GLU A 79 -18.18 -10.20 -11.69
C GLU A 79 -18.39 -11.56 -10.98
N GLU A 80 -17.44 -11.99 -10.16
CA GLU A 80 -17.55 -13.25 -9.38
C GLU A 80 -18.63 -13.17 -8.29
N GLU A 81 -18.76 -12.03 -7.60
CA GLU A 81 -19.80 -11.81 -6.59
C GLU A 81 -21.21 -11.79 -7.21
N LEU A 82 -21.37 -11.17 -8.39
CA LEU A 82 -22.64 -11.18 -9.14
C LEU A 82 -23.05 -12.59 -9.58
N GLN A 83 -22.10 -13.40 -10.06
CA GLN A 83 -22.38 -14.79 -10.45
C GLN A 83 -22.78 -15.65 -9.26
N THR A 84 -22.13 -15.48 -8.12
CA THR A 84 -22.42 -16.23 -6.90
C THR A 84 -23.80 -15.87 -6.33
N ALA A 85 -24.16 -14.58 -6.35
CA ALA A 85 -25.48 -14.12 -5.93
C ALA A 85 -26.62 -14.64 -6.83
N LEU A 86 -26.38 -14.75 -8.14
CA LEU A 86 -27.36 -15.32 -9.09
C LEU A 86 -27.50 -16.84 -8.98
N GLN A 87 -26.48 -17.56 -8.50
CA GLN A 87 -26.55 -19.01 -8.28
C GLN A 87 -27.21 -19.41 -6.96
N GLN A 88 -27.38 -18.48 -6.02
CA GLN A 88 -27.97 -18.73 -4.70
C GLN A 88 -29.44 -18.27 -4.56
N SER A 89 -30.05 -17.71 -5.61
CA SER A 89 -31.46 -17.33 -5.67
C SER A 89 -32.26 -18.21 -6.63
#